data_AF-A0A559IDQ3-F1
#
_entry.id   AF-A0A559IDQ3-F1
#
_cell.length_a   1.000
_cell.length_b   1.000
_cell.length_c   1.000
_cell.angle_alpha   90.00
_cell.angle_beta   90.00
_cell.angle_gamma   90.00
#
_symmetry.space_group_name_H-M   'P 1'
#
loop_
_entity.id
_entity.type
_entity.pdbx_description
1 polymer ?
#
loop_
_entity_poly.entity_id
_entity_poly.type
_entity_poly.pdbx_seq_one_letter_code
_entity_poly.pdbx_strand_id
1 'polypeptide(L)'
;MKAREIDFQRAEIFLDDMYSLTGEDPDNLISVASLVQMLYEDFLLQIRSHYQTEEMIKRLLEKRSVHHRHLTVESEEDWIDMKWSALEIDMKRQLALRGEVFLQDLRLADSKFKMTLHELISILFWDFIIEVRKGNQRNLIKLLLSRMRDWD
;
A
#
# COMPACT_ATOMS: atom_id res chain seq x y z
N MET A 1 -6.09 -5.60 -6.28
CA MET A 1 -5.54 -5.93 -4.94
C MET A 1 -6.61 -6.67 -4.13
N LYS A 2 -6.24 -7.57 -3.22
CA LYS A 2 -7.19 -8.20 -2.27
C LYS A 2 -6.80 -7.82 -0.84
N ALA A 3 -7.77 -7.37 -0.05
CA ALA A 3 -7.62 -7.14 1.39
C ALA A 3 -8.97 -7.41 2.09
N ARG A 4 -8.99 -7.40 3.42
CA ARG A 4 -10.24 -7.57 4.18
C ARG A 4 -11.11 -6.32 4.02
N GLU A 5 -12.41 -6.48 3.99
CA GLU A 5 -13.37 -5.36 3.89
C GLU A 5 -13.13 -4.32 4.99
N ILE A 6 -12.86 -4.76 6.22
CA ILE A 6 -12.57 -3.85 7.34
C ILE A 6 -11.29 -3.01 7.13
N ASP A 7 -10.32 -3.52 6.37
CA ASP A 7 -9.11 -2.77 6.07
C ASP A 7 -9.38 -1.69 5.00
N PHE A 8 -10.31 -1.94 4.07
CA PHE A 8 -10.80 -0.90 3.17
C PHE A 8 -11.61 0.16 3.91
N GLN A 9 -12.53 -0.24 4.78
CA GLN A 9 -13.30 0.70 5.62
C GLN A 9 -12.40 1.58 6.48
N ARG A 10 -11.30 1.03 7.02
CA ARG A 10 -10.29 1.81 7.74
C ARG A 10 -9.63 2.87 6.86
N ALA A 11 -9.34 2.54 5.61
CA ALA A 11 -8.78 3.50 4.66
C ALA A 11 -9.80 4.59 4.30
N GLU A 12 -11.07 4.24 4.12
CA GLU A 12 -12.16 5.19 3.86
C GLU A 12 -12.33 6.16 5.04
N ILE A 13 -12.45 5.64 6.26
CA ILE A 13 -12.56 6.47 7.48
C ILE A 13 -11.34 7.38 7.63
N PHE A 14 -10.13 6.86 7.36
CA PHE A 14 -8.92 7.68 7.41
C PHE A 14 -8.96 8.85 6.41
N LEU A 15 -9.46 8.61 5.20
CA LEU A 15 -9.62 9.65 4.20
C LEU A 15 -10.66 10.68 4.66
N ASP A 16 -11.81 10.26 5.18
CA ASP A 16 -12.83 11.15 5.75
C ASP A 16 -12.29 12.04 6.88
N ASP A 17 -11.50 11.45 7.79
CA ASP A 17 -10.81 12.18 8.86
C ASP A 17 -9.82 13.21 8.30
N MET A 18 -9.11 12.86 7.23
CA MET A 18 -8.18 13.75 6.55
C MET A 18 -8.90 14.99 5.98
N TYR A 19 -10.01 14.81 5.26
CA TYR A 19 -10.77 15.93 4.69
C TYR A 19 -11.41 16.82 5.75
N SER A 20 -11.93 16.20 6.82
CA SER A 20 -12.46 16.92 7.97
C SER A 20 -11.42 17.84 8.61
N LEU A 21 -10.14 17.44 8.58
CA LEU A 21 -9.03 18.21 9.13
C LEU A 21 -8.47 19.28 8.18
N THR A 22 -8.56 19.06 6.86
CA THR A 22 -8.05 20.02 5.86
C THR A 22 -9.08 21.06 5.43
N GLY A 23 -10.37 20.77 5.61
CA GLY A 23 -11.46 21.62 5.14
C GLY A 23 -11.57 21.66 3.61
N GLU A 24 -11.00 20.67 2.91
CA GLU A 24 -11.10 20.56 1.45
C GLU A 24 -12.49 20.07 1.00
N ASP A 25 -12.86 20.43 -0.22
CA ASP A 25 -14.17 20.17 -0.81
C ASP A 25 -14.40 18.66 -1.03
N PRO A 26 -15.53 18.09 -0.58
CA PRO A 26 -15.89 16.69 -0.84
C PRO A 26 -16.06 16.32 -2.32
N ASP A 27 -16.02 17.26 -3.26
CA ASP A 27 -16.00 16.94 -4.69
C ASP A 27 -14.58 16.57 -5.21
N ASN A 28 -13.52 16.80 -4.42
CA ASN A 28 -12.13 16.44 -4.75
C ASN A 28 -11.60 15.24 -3.94
N LEU A 29 -12.50 14.38 -3.44
CA LEU A 29 -12.10 13.24 -2.60
C LEU A 29 -11.27 12.22 -3.39
N ILE A 30 -10.02 12.04 -2.97
CA ILE A 30 -9.18 10.87 -3.25
C ILE A 30 -9.91 9.62 -2.76
N SER A 31 -10.12 8.69 -3.67
CA SER A 31 -10.62 7.34 -3.37
C SER A 31 -9.53 6.44 -2.81
N VAL A 32 -9.91 5.31 -2.19
CA VAL A 32 -8.91 4.30 -1.74
C VAL A 32 -8.05 3.81 -2.91
N ALA A 33 -8.60 3.72 -4.14
CA ALA A 33 -7.81 3.40 -5.33
C ALA A 33 -6.71 4.44 -5.60
N SER A 34 -7.08 5.73 -5.53
CA SER A 34 -6.14 6.84 -5.71
C SER A 34 -5.08 6.88 -4.60
N LEU A 35 -5.46 6.58 -3.35
CA LEU A 35 -4.54 6.41 -2.24
C LEU A 35 -3.52 5.30 -2.52
N VAL A 36 -3.97 4.11 -2.94
CA VAL A 36 -3.06 3.00 -3.24
C VAL A 36 -2.14 3.34 -4.40
N GLN A 37 -2.64 4.06 -5.42
CA GLN A 37 -1.80 4.56 -6.50
C GLN A 37 -0.73 5.52 -5.98
N MET A 38 -1.07 6.47 -5.11
CA MET A 38 -0.10 7.39 -4.50
C MET A 38 0.96 6.68 -3.66
N LEU A 39 0.56 5.68 -2.86
CA LEU A 39 1.50 4.84 -2.10
C LEU A 39 2.48 4.11 -3.02
N TYR A 40 1.99 3.63 -4.15
CA TYR A 40 2.82 2.94 -5.13
C TYR A 40 3.78 3.89 -5.87
N GLU A 41 3.29 5.06 -6.30
CA GLU A 41 4.13 6.07 -6.96
C GLU A 41 5.23 6.59 -6.04
N ASP A 42 4.91 6.80 -4.77
CA ASP A 42 5.91 7.12 -3.75
C ASP A 42 6.97 6.03 -3.62
N PHE A 43 6.55 4.78 -3.51
CA PHE A 43 7.47 3.67 -3.47
C PHE A 43 8.43 3.69 -4.68
N LEU A 44 7.91 3.95 -5.88
CA LEU A 44 8.72 4.09 -7.09
C LEU A 44 9.70 5.28 -7.03
N LEU A 45 9.31 6.40 -6.40
CA LEU A 45 10.19 7.55 -6.20
C LEU A 45 11.31 7.22 -5.20
N GLN A 46 10.99 6.52 -4.11
CA GLN A 46 11.97 6.10 -3.11
C GLN A 46 13.05 5.22 -3.71
N ILE A 47 12.67 4.19 -4.47
CA ILE A 47 13.64 3.30 -5.14
C ILE A 47 14.46 4.04 -6.21
N ARG A 48 13.95 5.13 -6.79
CA ARG A 48 14.72 5.93 -7.76
C ARG A 48 15.83 6.72 -7.08
N SER A 49 15.61 7.16 -5.84
CA SER A 49 16.55 8.06 -5.13
C SER A 49 17.79 7.32 -4.61
N HIS A 50 17.60 6.20 -3.89
CA HIS A 50 18.66 5.27 -3.51
C HIS A 50 18.02 4.04 -2.84
N TYR A 51 18.45 2.83 -3.17
CA TYR A 51 18.14 1.65 -2.35
C TYR A 51 19.30 0.64 -2.38
N GLN A 52 19.42 -0.12 -1.29
CA GLN A 52 20.30 -1.28 -1.23
C GLN A 52 19.50 -2.54 -1.59
N THR A 53 19.91 -3.23 -2.66
CA THR A 53 19.19 -4.37 -3.23
C THR A 53 18.91 -5.48 -2.23
N GLU A 54 19.94 -5.92 -1.49
CA GLU A 54 19.82 -7.02 -0.51
C GLU A 54 18.89 -6.65 0.66
N GLU A 55 19.02 -5.43 1.18
CA GLU A 55 18.17 -4.93 2.26
C GLU A 55 16.70 -4.82 1.79
N MET A 56 16.47 -4.35 0.57
CA MET A 56 15.15 -4.27 -0.02
C MET A 56 14.50 -5.65 -0.17
N ILE A 57 15.25 -6.64 -0.68
CA ILE A 57 14.79 -8.03 -0.80
C ILE A 57 14.37 -8.57 0.57
N LYS A 58 15.25 -8.44 1.56
CA LYS A 58 14.98 -8.88 2.94
C LYS A 58 13.71 -8.23 3.48
N ARG A 59 13.61 -6.90 3.39
CA ARG A 59 12.47 -6.12 3.88
C ARG A 59 11.15 -6.54 3.21
N LEU A 60 11.15 -6.72 1.89
CA LEU A 60 9.96 -7.13 1.15
C LEU A 60 9.53 -8.56 1.46
N LEU A 61 10.48 -9.49 1.64
CA LEU A 61 10.18 -10.86 2.04
C LEU A 61 9.65 -10.95 3.48
N GLU A 62 10.23 -10.18 4.41
CA GLU A 62 9.74 -10.06 5.78
C GLU A 62 8.30 -9.54 5.80
N LYS A 63 8.03 -8.41 5.13
CA LYS A 63 6.68 -7.85 5.01
C LYS A 63 5.69 -8.81 4.36
N ARG A 64 6.11 -9.53 3.32
CA ARG A 64 5.31 -10.57 2.67
C ARG A 64 4.94 -11.69 3.64
N SER A 65 5.87 -12.14 4.48
CA SER A 65 5.62 -13.22 5.45
C SER A 65 4.60 -12.81 6.52
N VAL A 66 4.68 -11.56 6.99
CA VAL A 66 3.72 -10.98 7.94
C VAL A 66 2.35 -10.85 7.29
N HIS A 67 2.30 -10.29 6.07
CA HIS A 67 1.06 -10.15 5.32
C HIS A 67 0.38 -11.51 5.07
N HIS A 68 1.11 -12.52 4.54
CA HIS A 68 0.51 -13.84 4.31
C HIS A 68 0.07 -14.53 5.59
N ARG A 69 0.78 -14.38 6.72
CA ARG A 69 0.35 -14.94 7.99
C ARG A 69 -0.98 -14.33 8.46
N HIS A 70 -1.21 -13.04 8.21
CA HIS A 70 -2.51 -12.41 8.47
C HIS A 70 -3.62 -12.81 7.49
N LEU A 71 -3.26 -13.35 6.30
CA LEU A 71 -4.24 -13.94 5.39
C LEU A 71 -4.60 -15.39 5.78
N THR A 72 -3.72 -16.11 6.50
CA THR A 72 -3.86 -17.56 6.76
C THR A 72 -4.05 -17.97 8.21
N VAL A 73 -3.67 -17.14 9.20
CA VAL A 73 -3.72 -17.49 10.63
C VAL A 73 -4.54 -16.45 11.39
N GLU A 74 -5.85 -16.66 11.49
CA GLU A 74 -6.66 -16.29 12.66
C GLU A 74 -7.58 -17.51 12.93
N SER A 75 -7.59 -17.95 14.19
CA SER A 75 -8.02 -19.26 14.74
C SER A 75 -9.45 -19.71 14.39
N GLU A 76 -9.71 -21.02 14.50
CA GLU A 76 -11.04 -21.68 14.40
C GLU A 76 -12.16 -21.07 15.30
N GLU A 77 -11.82 -20.10 16.15
CA GLU A 77 -12.72 -19.43 17.10
C GLU A 77 -13.26 -18.08 16.62
N ASP A 78 -12.68 -17.45 15.58
CA ASP A 78 -13.17 -16.17 15.04
C ASP A 78 -13.98 -16.39 13.75
N TRP A 79 -15.20 -16.93 13.89
CA TRP A 79 -16.23 -16.93 12.83
C TRP A 79 -16.82 -15.54 12.58
N ILE A 80 -16.01 -14.48 12.67
CA ILE A 80 -16.39 -13.19 12.10
C ILE A 80 -16.33 -13.42 10.59
N ASP A 81 -17.50 -13.42 9.95
CA ASP A 81 -17.71 -13.61 8.52
C ASP A 81 -16.69 -12.79 7.72
N MET A 82 -15.57 -13.42 7.34
CA MET A 82 -14.41 -12.73 6.78
C MET A 82 -14.72 -12.34 5.35
N LYS A 83 -15.26 -11.12 5.18
CA LYS A 83 -15.53 -10.57 3.86
C LYS A 83 -14.26 -10.03 3.24
N TRP A 84 -13.88 -10.64 2.14
CA TRP A 84 -12.80 -10.18 1.28
C TRP A 84 -13.34 -9.16 0.28
N SER A 85 -12.60 -8.08 0.09
CA SER A 85 -12.89 -7.10 -0.95
C SER A 85 -11.75 -7.04 -1.96
N ALA A 86 -12.10 -6.85 -3.22
CA ALA A 86 -11.16 -6.64 -4.30
C ALA A 86 -11.21 -5.18 -4.73
N LEU A 87 -10.04 -4.58 -4.90
CA LEU A 87 -9.90 -3.22 -5.42
C LEU A 87 -9.21 -3.29 -6.78
N GLU A 88 -9.87 -2.77 -7.79
CA GLU A 88 -9.28 -2.50 -9.10
C GLU A 88 -8.65 -1.11 -9.08
N ILE A 89 -7.45 -1.02 -9.65
CA ILE A 89 -6.65 0.22 -9.65
C ILE A 89 -6.18 0.42 -11.08
N ASP A 90 -6.65 1.50 -11.68
CA ASP A 90 -6.15 1.94 -12.97
C ASP A 90 -4.82 2.66 -12.76
N MET A 91 -3.81 2.24 -13.52
CA MET A 91 -2.50 2.90 -13.48
C MET A 91 -1.93 3.07 -14.87
N LYS A 92 -1.17 4.15 -15.04
CA LYS A 92 -0.40 4.37 -16.27
C LYS A 92 0.51 3.18 -16.50
N ARG A 93 0.46 2.60 -17.71
CA ARG A 93 1.29 1.45 -18.09
C ARG A 93 2.77 1.63 -17.74
N GLN A 94 3.30 2.84 -17.90
CA GLN A 94 4.70 3.15 -17.56
C GLN A 94 5.03 2.94 -16.07
N LEU A 95 4.09 3.24 -15.17
CA LEU A 95 4.27 3.01 -13.73
C LEU A 95 4.27 1.52 -13.43
N ALA A 96 3.30 0.77 -13.98
CA ALA A 96 3.23 -0.68 -13.84
C ALA A 96 4.54 -1.36 -14.29
N LEU A 97 5.02 -1.00 -15.49
CA LEU A 97 6.25 -1.53 -16.05
C LEU A 97 7.48 -1.22 -15.19
N ARG A 98 7.55 -0.02 -14.58
CA ARG A 98 8.65 0.33 -13.67
C ARG A 98 8.70 -0.62 -12.47
N GLY A 99 7.55 -0.93 -11.86
CA GLY A 99 7.52 -1.90 -10.77
C GLY A 99 7.88 -3.32 -11.21
N GLU A 100 7.40 -3.74 -12.38
CA GLU A 100 7.74 -5.06 -12.92
C GLU A 100 9.24 -5.20 -13.19
N VAL A 101 9.85 -4.20 -13.83
CA VAL A 101 11.31 -4.15 -14.07
C VAL A 101 12.06 -4.17 -12.75
N PHE A 102 11.66 -3.33 -11.79
CA PHE A 102 12.27 -3.32 -10.46
C PHE A 102 12.20 -4.70 -9.77
N LEU A 103 11.05 -5.36 -9.76
CA LEU A 103 10.90 -6.70 -9.18
C LEU A 103 11.72 -7.75 -9.93
N GLN A 104 11.88 -7.58 -11.24
CA GLN A 104 12.74 -8.44 -12.04
C GLN A 104 14.22 -8.24 -11.69
N ASP A 105 14.67 -7.00 -11.47
CA ASP A 105 16.04 -6.70 -11.04
C ASP A 105 16.34 -7.33 -9.68
N LEU A 106 15.40 -7.26 -8.73
CA LEU A 106 15.53 -7.95 -7.44
C LEU A 106 15.63 -9.48 -7.60
N ARG A 107 14.87 -10.06 -8.53
CA ARG A 107 14.92 -11.50 -8.84
C ARG A 107 16.24 -11.92 -9.49
N LEU A 108 16.84 -11.04 -10.29
CA LEU A 108 18.16 -11.29 -10.87
C LEU A 108 19.26 -11.24 -9.79
N ALA A 109 19.11 -10.38 -8.78
CA ALA A 109 20.02 -10.31 -7.65
C ALA A 109 19.86 -11.50 -6.68
N ASP A 110 18.63 -11.98 -6.44
CA ASP A 110 18.36 -13.21 -5.69
C ASP A 110 17.30 -14.07 -6.40
N SER A 111 17.74 -15.20 -6.94
CA SER A 111 16.87 -16.17 -7.63
C SER A 111 15.73 -16.74 -6.76
N LYS A 112 15.85 -16.66 -5.43
CA LYS A 112 14.79 -17.07 -4.50
C LYS A 112 13.72 -16.00 -4.33
N PHE A 113 14.03 -14.74 -4.65
CA PHE A 113 13.07 -13.65 -4.59
C PHE A 113 12.01 -13.81 -5.69
N LYS A 114 10.78 -14.07 -5.27
CA LYS A 114 9.61 -14.15 -6.15
C LYS A 114 8.49 -13.30 -5.58
N MET A 115 8.19 -12.20 -6.24
CA MET A 115 7.09 -11.31 -5.88
C MET A 115 6.46 -10.77 -7.16
N THR A 116 5.15 -10.67 -7.17
CA THR A 116 4.37 -10.03 -8.24
C THR A 116 4.10 -8.57 -7.92
N LEU A 117 3.80 -7.77 -8.93
CA LEU A 117 3.40 -6.37 -8.74
C LEU A 117 2.15 -6.27 -7.84
N HIS A 118 1.21 -7.20 -8.00
CA HIS A 118 0.03 -7.28 -7.14
C HIS A 118 0.40 -7.46 -5.67
N GLU A 119 1.29 -8.41 -5.35
CA GLU A 119 1.74 -8.64 -3.98
C GLU A 119 2.46 -7.43 -3.39
N LEU A 120 3.29 -6.76 -4.19
CA LEU A 120 3.94 -5.52 -3.78
C LEU A 120 2.92 -4.44 -3.40
N ILE A 121 1.92 -4.20 -4.25
CA ILE A 121 0.86 -3.22 -3.99
C ILE A 121 0.07 -3.58 -2.73
N SER A 122 -0.26 -4.86 -2.54
CA SER A 122 -0.93 -5.34 -1.32
C SER A 122 -0.09 -5.08 -0.07
N ILE A 123 1.23 -5.29 -0.13
CA ILE A 123 2.15 -5.00 0.98
C ILE A 123 2.16 -3.51 1.31
N LEU A 124 2.20 -2.64 0.30
CA LEU A 124 2.19 -1.18 0.52
C LEU A 124 0.90 -0.71 1.18
N PHE A 125 -0.25 -1.22 0.71
CA PHE A 125 -1.53 -0.91 1.34
C PHE A 125 -1.59 -1.44 2.78
N TRP A 126 -1.10 -2.65 3.02
CA TRP A 126 -1.07 -3.23 4.36
C TRP A 126 -0.17 -2.45 5.34
N ASP A 127 1.01 -2.01 4.90
CA ASP A 127 1.88 -1.15 5.69
C ASP A 127 1.17 0.15 6.09
N PHE A 128 0.43 0.75 5.15
CA PHE A 128 -0.39 1.92 5.43
C PHE A 128 -1.45 1.61 6.50
N ILE A 129 -2.19 0.50 6.39
CA ILE A 129 -3.19 0.10 7.38
C ILE A 129 -2.57 -0.14 8.76
N ILE A 130 -1.38 -0.74 8.84
CA ILE A 130 -0.64 -0.89 10.09
C ILE A 130 -0.37 0.47 10.73
N GLU A 131 0.09 1.45 9.95
CA GLU A 131 0.38 2.79 10.48
C GLU A 131 -0.89 3.54 10.92
N VAL A 132 -2.01 3.37 10.20
CA VAL A 132 -3.31 3.88 10.63
C VAL A 132 -3.72 3.26 11.98
N ARG A 133 -3.58 1.94 12.14
CA ARG A 133 -3.91 1.23 13.38
C ARG A 133 -3.05 1.62 14.58
N LYS A 134 -1.80 2.02 14.35
CA LYS A 134 -0.90 2.53 15.39
C LYS A 134 -1.26 3.94 15.88
N GLY A 135 -2.25 4.60 15.28
CA GLY A 135 -2.66 5.95 15.63
C GLY A 135 -1.73 7.03 15.08
N ASN A 136 -0.90 6.72 14.07
CA ASN A 136 0.04 7.66 13.46
C ASN A 136 -0.63 8.59 12.43
N GLN A 137 -1.94 8.85 12.58
CA GLN A 137 -2.79 9.45 11.57
C GLN A 137 -2.33 10.85 11.15
N ARG A 138 -1.93 11.71 12.10
CA ARG A 138 -1.50 13.09 11.81
C ARG A 138 -0.25 13.17 10.94
N ASN A 139 0.71 12.26 11.11
CA ASN A 139 1.92 12.25 10.30
C ASN A 139 1.63 11.69 8.90
N LEU A 140 0.79 10.67 8.80
CA LEU A 140 0.32 10.14 7.52
C LEU A 140 -0.44 11.20 6.72
N ILE A 141 -1.34 11.94 7.37
CA ILE A 141 -2.08 13.04 6.73
C ILE A 141 -1.13 14.10 6.20
N LYS A 142 -0.17 14.57 7.01
CA LYS A 142 0.83 15.54 6.55
C LYS A 142 1.65 15.02 5.36
N LEU A 143 2.05 13.76 5.39
CA LEU A 143 2.78 13.12 4.30
C LEU A 143 1.94 13.09 3.02
N LEU A 144 0.69 12.65 3.11
CA LEU A 144 -0.21 12.56 1.95
C LEU A 144 -0.51 13.95 1.38
N LEU A 145 -0.78 14.95 2.21
CA LEU A 145 -1.01 16.33 1.75
C LEU A 145 0.22 16.94 1.07
N SER A 146 1.42 16.65 1.59
CA SER A 146 2.65 17.12 0.93
C SER A 146 2.81 16.52 -0.47
N ARG A 147 2.38 15.26 -0.65
CA ARG A 147 2.43 14.55 -1.94
C ARG A 147 1.40 15.06 -2.93
N MET A 148 0.19 15.37 -2.45
CA MET A 148 -0.87 15.94 -3.28
C MET A 148 -0.48 17.31 -3.83
N ARG A 149 0.18 18.14 -3.01
CA ARG A 149 0.60 19.47 -3.43
C ARG A 149 1.71 19.46 -4.50
N ASP A 150 2.48 18.37 -4.58
CA ASP A 150 3.49 18.16 -5.61
C ASP A 150 2.89 17.60 -6.94
N TRP A 151 1.57 17.38 -7.00
CA TRP A 151 0.84 16.86 -8.18
C TRP A 151 0.12 17.94 -9.01
N ASP A 152 0.02 19.18 -8.51
CA ASP A 152 -0.43 20.37 -9.24
C ASP A 152 0.72 21.04 -10.00
#